data_AF-B4GVR3-F1
#
_entry.id   AF-B4GVR3-F1
#
_cell.length_a   1.000
_cell.length_b   1.000
_cell.length_c   1.000
_cell.angle_alpha   90.00
_cell.angle_beta   90.00
_cell.angle_gamma   90.00
#
_symmetry.space_group_name_H-M   'P 1'
#
loop_
_entity.id
_entity.type
_entity.pdbx_description
1 polymer ?
#
loop_
_entity_poly.entity_id
_entity_poly.type
_entity_poly.pdbx_seq_one_letter_code
_entity_poly.pdbx_strand_id
1 'polypeptide(L)'
;MICGYTGLLIYATYAQCDPLETKLAKRNDQLLPLLVMETLGSYPGLPGVFVAGVFSAALSSLSTGLNSLSAVVLEDFVKTFRSQPLTEGQTAFVMRSVVVVFGIVFVALVLVVEKLGAVLQLTITLSSVANGPLLGIFTAGVMLPWVNSKGALLGGFSSLVVMAWMCVSAQRELVTGNLVYQRKPYSTIGCNYTFAGEPRNFASLPLDGAFSHEASSGPFQLYRISYLYFTLFGALLTIVVALVTSLLLRETDLDAVDARLLTPFVRRWLERRRHKQSQIPSRTPDGLGLKHKATQETAT
;
A
#
# COMPACT_ATOMS: atom_id res chain seq x y z
N MET A 1 10.24 8.91 -11.64
CA MET A 1 10.64 10.00 -12.55
C MET A 1 10.43 9.64 -14.02
N ILE A 2 10.96 8.51 -14.51
CA ILE A 2 10.79 8.10 -15.92
C ILE A 2 9.31 7.95 -16.33
N CYS A 3 8.49 7.20 -15.57
CA CYS A 3 7.07 7.01 -15.92
C CYS A 3 6.26 8.32 -15.95
N GLY A 4 6.59 9.27 -15.06
CA GLY A 4 5.94 10.58 -15.02
C GLY A 4 6.29 11.43 -16.23
N TYR A 5 7.56 11.41 -16.64
CA TYR A 5 8.01 12.08 -17.87
C TYR A 5 7.34 11.47 -19.12
N THR A 6 7.27 10.14 -19.21
CA THR A 6 6.57 9.46 -20.30
C THR A 6 5.09 9.83 -20.37
N GLY A 7 4.42 9.94 -19.22
CA GLY A 7 3.03 10.41 -19.17
C GLY A 7 2.85 11.85 -19.66
N LEU A 8 3.78 12.73 -19.29
CA LEU A 8 3.79 14.12 -19.77
C LEU A 8 4.06 14.20 -21.28
N LEU A 9 4.96 13.37 -21.80
CA LEU A 9 5.27 13.25 -23.22
C LEU A 9 4.02 12.82 -24.00
N ILE A 10 3.34 11.75 -23.57
CA ILE A 10 2.08 11.28 -24.18
C ILE A 10 1.05 12.41 -24.19
N TYR A 11 0.89 13.11 -23.05
CA TYR A 11 -0.02 14.25 -22.97
C TYR A 11 0.36 15.36 -23.96
N ALA A 12 1.64 15.73 -24.05
CA ALA A 12 2.10 16.77 -24.96
C ALA A 12 1.87 16.41 -26.43
N THR A 13 2.08 15.14 -26.81
CA THR A 13 1.85 14.65 -28.17
C THR A 13 0.36 14.61 -28.53
N TYR A 14 -0.49 14.13 -27.62
CA TYR A 14 -1.93 13.95 -27.87
C TYR A 14 -2.81 15.10 -27.34
N ALA A 15 -2.23 16.22 -26.90
CA ALA A 15 -3.00 17.35 -26.36
C ALA A 15 -4.01 17.92 -27.37
N GLN A 16 -3.68 17.88 -28.66
CA GLN A 16 -4.51 18.41 -29.75
C GLN A 16 -5.32 17.35 -30.50
N CYS A 17 -4.99 16.07 -30.28
CA CYS A 17 -5.71 14.95 -30.86
C CYS A 17 -5.71 13.78 -29.88
N ASP A 18 -6.76 13.68 -29.05
CA ASP A 18 -6.89 12.59 -28.09
C ASP A 18 -7.31 11.28 -28.78
N PRO A 19 -6.45 10.24 -28.82
CA PRO A 19 -6.76 8.95 -29.43
C PRO A 19 -7.83 8.15 -28.67
N LEU A 20 -8.17 8.51 -27.43
CA LEU A 20 -9.23 7.85 -26.65
C LEU A 20 -10.63 8.24 -27.15
N GLU A 21 -10.85 9.52 -27.44
CA GLU A 21 -12.12 10.01 -27.95
C GLU A 21 -12.35 9.61 -29.41
N THR A 22 -11.29 9.61 -30.22
CA THR A 22 -11.35 9.15 -31.61
C THR A 22 -11.44 7.62 -31.75
N LYS A 23 -11.45 6.89 -30.62
CA LYS A 23 -11.51 5.43 -30.53
C LYS A 23 -10.33 4.68 -31.16
N LEU A 24 -9.21 5.38 -31.41
CA LEU A 24 -7.97 4.73 -31.81
C LEU A 24 -7.39 3.90 -30.64
N ALA A 25 -7.54 4.37 -29.40
CA ALA A 25 -7.22 3.62 -28.20
C ALA A 25 -8.51 3.31 -27.40
N LYS A 26 -8.68 2.05 -26.97
CA LYS A 26 -9.85 1.64 -26.17
C LYS A 26 -9.66 1.93 -24.68
N ARG A 27 -8.41 1.89 -24.19
CA ARG A 27 -8.06 2.11 -22.78
C ARG A 27 -6.84 3.00 -22.64
N ASN A 28 -6.73 3.68 -21.50
CA ASN A 28 -5.61 4.57 -21.17
C ASN A 28 -4.24 3.85 -21.22
N ASP A 29 -4.21 2.56 -20.86
CA ASP A 29 -2.97 1.78 -20.80
C ASP A 29 -2.37 1.47 -22.19
N GLN A 30 -3.15 1.69 -23.27
CA GLN A 30 -2.72 1.45 -24.66
C GLN A 30 -2.04 2.67 -25.29
N LEU A 31 -2.09 3.83 -24.65
CA LEU A 31 -1.54 5.08 -25.19
C LEU A 31 -0.03 5.02 -25.41
N LEU A 32 0.70 4.40 -24.48
CA LEU A 32 2.15 4.30 -24.59
C LEU A 32 2.58 3.38 -25.74
N PRO A 33 2.06 2.14 -25.86
CA PRO A 33 2.30 1.31 -27.05
C PRO A 33 1.91 2.01 -28.35
N LEU A 34 0.80 2.74 -28.39
CA LEU A 34 0.35 3.49 -29.56
C LEU A 34 1.40 4.55 -29.97
N LEU A 35 1.86 5.35 -29.02
CA LEU A 35 2.89 6.37 -29.25
C LEU A 35 4.20 5.77 -29.78
N VAL A 36 4.59 4.61 -29.25
CA VAL A 36 5.79 3.89 -29.72
C VAL A 36 5.62 3.41 -31.15
N MET A 37 4.46 2.85 -31.49
CA MET A 37 4.18 2.41 -32.86
C MET A 37 4.14 3.58 -33.85
N GLU A 38 3.59 4.73 -33.46
CA GLU A 38 3.55 5.93 -34.30
C GLU A 38 4.93 6.58 -34.48
N THR A 39 5.72 6.67 -33.40
CA THR A 39 7.01 7.39 -33.42
C THR A 39 8.14 6.53 -33.98
N LEU A 40 8.19 5.24 -33.63
CA LEU A 40 9.27 4.32 -34.01
C LEU A 40 8.88 3.34 -35.10
N GLY A 41 7.65 3.40 -35.63
CA GLY A 41 7.16 2.49 -36.67
C GLY A 41 7.93 2.58 -37.99
N SER A 42 8.59 3.70 -38.27
CA SER A 42 9.46 3.87 -39.44
C SER A 42 10.76 3.05 -39.38
N TYR A 43 11.16 2.61 -38.18
CA TYR A 43 12.37 1.83 -37.95
C TYR A 43 12.00 0.37 -37.63
N PRO A 44 12.10 -0.56 -38.61
CA PRO A 44 11.72 -1.94 -38.39
C PRO A 44 12.56 -2.55 -37.25
N GLY A 45 11.89 -3.25 -36.34
CA GLY A 45 12.52 -3.91 -35.18
C GLY A 45 12.49 -3.10 -33.88
N LEU A 46 12.51 -1.76 -33.91
CA LEU A 46 12.49 -0.95 -32.68
C LEU A 46 11.21 -1.13 -31.85
N PRO A 47 9.99 -1.12 -32.44
CA PRO A 47 8.79 -1.44 -31.68
C PRO A 47 8.82 -2.87 -31.09
N GLY A 48 9.42 -3.81 -31.80
CA GLY A 48 9.60 -5.19 -31.32
C GLY A 48 10.52 -5.27 -30.10
N VAL A 49 11.64 -4.56 -30.12
CA VAL A 49 12.55 -4.44 -28.97
C VAL A 49 11.85 -3.80 -27.77
N PHE A 50 11.04 -2.75 -28.00
CA PHE A 50 10.24 -2.14 -26.94
C PHE A 50 9.28 -3.14 -26.30
N VAL A 51 8.48 -3.83 -27.11
CA VAL A 51 7.52 -4.83 -26.62
C VAL A 51 8.23 -5.97 -25.88
N ALA A 52 9.36 -6.47 -26.42
CA ALA A 52 10.17 -7.49 -25.76
C ALA A 52 10.70 -7.03 -24.40
N GLY A 53 11.15 -5.77 -24.29
CA GLY A 53 11.59 -5.17 -23.03
C GLY A 53 10.48 -5.07 -21.99
N VAL A 54 9.28 -4.65 -22.40
CA VAL A 54 8.11 -4.58 -21.51
C VAL A 54 7.72 -5.96 -20.98
N PHE A 55 7.64 -6.96 -21.84
CA PHE A 55 7.37 -8.34 -21.42
C PHE A 55 8.47 -8.91 -20.51
N SER A 56 9.74 -8.64 -20.82
CA SER A 56 10.87 -9.06 -19.98
C SER A 56 10.79 -8.47 -18.58
N ALA A 57 10.53 -7.15 -18.47
CA ALA A 57 10.38 -6.47 -17.18
C ALA A 57 9.18 -6.99 -16.37
N ALA A 58 8.04 -7.23 -17.05
CA ALA A 58 6.84 -7.79 -16.43
C ALA A 58 7.09 -9.22 -15.90
N LEU A 59 7.70 -10.09 -16.72
CA LEU A 59 8.04 -11.47 -16.35
C LEU A 59 9.05 -11.53 -15.22
N SER A 60 10.04 -10.63 -15.20
CA SER A 60 11.00 -10.51 -14.10
C SER A 60 10.31 -10.21 -12.77
N SER A 61 9.41 -9.22 -12.76
CA SER A 61 8.64 -8.84 -11.56
C SER A 61 7.70 -9.97 -11.11
N LEU A 62 7.02 -10.62 -12.05
CA LEU A 62 6.14 -11.76 -11.78
C LEU A 62 6.91 -12.92 -11.16
N SER A 63 8.07 -13.25 -11.72
CA SER A 63 8.95 -14.32 -11.21
C SER A 63 9.40 -14.04 -9.77
N THR A 64 9.87 -12.83 -9.49
CA THR A 64 10.24 -12.43 -8.13
C THR A 64 9.05 -12.50 -7.18
N GLY A 65 7.87 -12.01 -7.59
CA GLY A 65 6.65 -12.05 -6.78
C GLY A 65 6.19 -13.48 -6.46
N LEU A 66 6.14 -14.37 -7.44
CA LEU A 66 5.77 -15.78 -7.23
C LEU A 66 6.80 -16.52 -6.38
N ASN A 67 8.09 -16.23 -6.53
CA ASN A 67 9.14 -16.86 -5.74
C ASN A 67 9.12 -16.40 -4.27
N SER A 68 8.87 -15.11 -4.02
CA SER A 68 8.66 -14.60 -2.66
C SER A 68 7.39 -15.17 -2.04
N LEU A 69 6.31 -15.26 -2.81
CA LEU A 69 5.04 -15.84 -2.33
C LEU A 69 5.20 -17.31 -1.96
N SER A 70 5.93 -18.10 -2.76
CA SER A 70 6.17 -19.50 -2.43
C SER A 70 7.03 -19.65 -1.17
N ALA A 71 8.02 -18.78 -0.99
CA ALA A 71 8.83 -18.75 0.24
C ALA A 71 7.97 -18.41 1.47
N VAL A 72 7.09 -17.40 1.37
CA VAL A 72 6.16 -17.03 2.44
C VAL A 72 5.21 -18.19 2.77
N VAL A 73 4.62 -18.84 1.77
CA VAL A 73 3.75 -20.01 2.00
C VAL A 73 4.51 -21.15 2.68
N LEU A 74 5.75 -21.40 2.29
CA LEU A 74 6.58 -22.43 2.88
C LEU A 74 6.93 -22.13 4.35
N GLU A 75 7.45 -20.93 4.64
CA GLU A 75 7.88 -20.56 6.00
C GLU A 75 6.68 -20.35 6.93
N ASP A 76 5.69 -19.57 6.52
CA ASP A 76 4.62 -19.13 7.42
C ASP A 76 3.54 -20.20 7.62
N PHE A 77 3.27 -21.02 6.60
CA PHE A 77 2.24 -22.06 6.68
C PHE A 77 2.85 -23.46 6.79
N VAL A 78 3.64 -23.89 5.79
CA VAL A 78 4.05 -25.30 5.73
C VAL A 78 4.96 -25.69 6.90
N LYS A 79 5.97 -24.88 7.21
CA LYS A 79 6.90 -25.14 8.32
C LYS A 79 6.27 -24.89 9.68
N THR A 80 5.46 -23.84 9.84
CA THR A 80 4.72 -23.57 11.08
C THR A 80 3.80 -24.72 11.50
N PHE A 81 3.06 -25.32 10.56
CA PHE A 81 2.11 -26.39 10.86
C PHE A 81 2.72 -27.80 10.87
N ARG A 82 4.01 -27.96 10.56
CA ARG A 82 4.66 -29.26 10.48
C ARG A 82 5.78 -29.39 11.51
N SER A 83 5.69 -30.41 12.36
CA SER A 83 6.68 -30.63 13.43
C SER A 83 8.01 -31.24 12.98
N GLN A 84 8.12 -31.71 11.73
CA GLN A 84 9.33 -32.32 11.19
C GLN A 84 9.93 -31.46 10.06
N PRO A 85 11.27 -31.30 10.02
CA PRO A 85 11.92 -30.55 8.97
C PRO A 85 11.72 -31.23 7.60
N LEU A 86 11.50 -30.42 6.57
CA LEU A 86 11.36 -30.88 5.20
C LEU A 86 12.72 -31.25 4.62
N THR A 87 12.77 -32.36 3.88
CA THR A 87 13.93 -32.67 3.02
C THR A 87 14.03 -31.67 1.88
N GLU A 88 15.23 -31.41 1.34
CA GLU A 88 15.44 -30.47 0.22
C GLU A 88 14.52 -30.75 -0.98
N GLY A 89 14.35 -32.03 -1.36
CA GLY A 89 13.46 -32.43 -2.45
C GLY A 89 11.98 -32.12 -2.17
N GLN A 90 11.53 -32.28 -0.92
CA GLN A 90 10.15 -31.96 -0.52
C GLN A 90 9.92 -30.45 -0.52
N THR A 91 10.90 -29.68 -0.02
CA THR A 91 10.86 -28.22 -0.05
C THR A 91 10.78 -27.71 -1.49
N ALA A 92 11.64 -28.21 -2.39
CA ALA A 92 11.62 -27.83 -3.79
C ALA A 92 10.30 -28.19 -4.48
N PHE A 93 9.73 -29.36 -4.18
CA PHE A 93 8.43 -29.77 -4.70
C PHE A 93 7.32 -28.82 -4.25
N VAL A 94 7.21 -28.54 -2.95
CA VAL A 94 6.21 -27.62 -2.39
C VAL A 94 6.35 -26.23 -3.00
N MET A 95 7.56 -25.67 -3.01
CA MET A 95 7.83 -24.35 -3.58
C MET A 95 7.38 -24.25 -5.06
N ARG A 96 7.73 -25.25 -5.88
CA ARG A 96 7.34 -25.30 -7.30
C ARG A 96 5.83 -25.48 -7.46
N SER A 97 5.20 -26.33 -6.66
CA SER A 97 3.74 -26.52 -6.69
C SER A 97 2.99 -25.24 -6.36
N VAL A 98 3.44 -24.49 -5.34
CA VAL A 98 2.83 -23.20 -4.96
C VAL A 98 2.93 -22.20 -6.12
N VAL A 99 4.10 -22.09 -6.77
CA VAL A 99 4.28 -21.20 -7.94
C VAL A 99 3.31 -21.56 -9.07
N VAL A 100 3.16 -22.85 -9.40
CA VAL A 100 2.26 -23.29 -10.47
C VAL A 100 0.80 -23.00 -10.13
N VAL A 101 0.37 -23.32 -8.91
CA VAL A 101 -1.02 -23.09 -8.46
C VAL A 101 -1.37 -21.60 -8.47
N PHE A 102 -0.54 -20.75 -7.87
CA PHE A 102 -0.79 -19.31 -7.88
C PHE A 102 -0.66 -18.71 -9.29
N GLY A 103 0.22 -19.25 -10.14
CA GLY A 103 0.30 -18.87 -11.55
C GLY A 103 -1.02 -19.11 -12.29
N ILE A 104 -1.65 -20.28 -12.10
CA ILE A 104 -2.97 -20.58 -12.67
C ILE A 104 -4.04 -19.63 -12.12
N VAL A 105 -4.02 -19.37 -10.81
CA VAL A 105 -4.97 -18.42 -10.18
C VAL A 105 -4.80 -17.01 -10.75
N PHE A 106 -3.57 -16.54 -10.96
CA PHE A 106 -3.32 -15.22 -11.55
C PHE A 106 -3.83 -15.13 -12.99
N VAL A 107 -3.63 -16.17 -13.81
CA VAL A 107 -4.19 -16.23 -15.17
C VAL A 107 -5.72 -16.15 -15.15
N ALA A 108 -6.37 -16.85 -14.21
CA ALA A 108 -7.83 -16.76 -14.06
C ALA A 108 -8.28 -15.35 -13.61
N LEU A 109 -7.55 -14.71 -12.69
CA LEU A 109 -7.85 -13.36 -12.20
C LEU A 109 -7.73 -12.28 -13.28
N VAL A 110 -6.88 -12.47 -14.30
CA VAL A 110 -6.77 -11.53 -15.44
C VAL A 110 -8.13 -11.32 -16.12
N LEU A 111 -8.97 -12.36 -16.23
CA LEU A 111 -10.31 -12.24 -16.83
C LEU A 111 -11.24 -11.30 -16.04
N VAL A 112 -11.04 -11.24 -14.72
CA VAL A 112 -11.78 -10.33 -13.84
C VAL A 112 -11.21 -8.91 -13.97
N VAL A 113 -9.89 -8.77 -13.92
CA VAL A 113 -9.21 -7.47 -14.04
C VAL A 113 -9.48 -6.80 -15.38
N GLU A 114 -9.66 -7.56 -16.46
CA GLU A 114 -10.05 -6.99 -17.76
C GLU A 114 -11.41 -6.27 -17.66
N LYS A 115 -12.35 -6.73 -16.83
CA LYS A 115 -13.64 -6.05 -16.64
C LYS A 115 -13.54 -4.85 -15.71
N LEU A 116 -12.47 -4.76 -14.93
CA LEU A 116 -12.16 -3.61 -14.10
C LEU A 116 -11.49 -2.53 -14.97
N GLY A 117 -11.97 -1.30 -14.87
CA GLY A 117 -11.55 -0.21 -15.75
C GLY A 117 -10.08 0.18 -15.60
N ALA A 118 -9.80 1.14 -14.71
CA ALA A 118 -8.47 1.72 -14.55
C ALA A 118 -7.52 0.79 -13.77
N VAL A 119 -6.70 0.01 -14.48
CA VAL A 119 -5.78 -1.00 -13.90
C VAL A 119 -4.75 -0.39 -12.96
N LEU A 120 -4.17 0.75 -13.34
CA LEU A 120 -3.19 1.47 -12.51
C LEU A 120 -3.78 1.83 -11.14
N GLN A 121 -5.00 2.39 -11.14
CA GLN A 121 -5.68 2.77 -9.92
C GLN A 121 -6.03 1.56 -9.06
N LEU A 122 -6.56 0.50 -9.68
CA LEU A 122 -6.87 -0.74 -8.98
C LEU A 122 -5.62 -1.30 -8.27
N THR A 123 -4.50 -1.36 -8.99
CA THR A 123 -3.23 -1.87 -8.46
C THR A 123 -2.75 -1.05 -7.27
N ILE A 124 -2.77 0.28 -7.37
CA ILE A 124 -2.29 1.16 -6.31
C ILE A 124 -3.21 1.06 -5.09
N THR A 125 -4.53 1.12 -5.27
CA THR A 125 -5.50 1.05 -4.17
C THR A 125 -5.44 -0.30 -3.44
N LEU A 126 -5.38 -1.44 -4.16
CA LEU A 126 -5.20 -2.77 -3.54
C LEU A 126 -3.87 -2.87 -2.80
N SER A 127 -2.78 -2.39 -3.41
CA SER A 127 -1.45 -2.44 -2.78
C SER A 127 -1.39 -1.61 -1.51
N SER A 128 -2.10 -0.48 -1.46
CA SER A 128 -2.20 0.37 -0.26
C SER A 128 -2.88 -0.32 0.93
N VAL A 129 -3.81 -1.25 0.69
CA VAL A 129 -4.52 -1.96 1.77
C VAL A 129 -3.56 -2.75 2.65
N ALA A 130 -2.58 -3.44 2.05
CA ALA A 130 -1.57 -4.19 2.79
C ALA A 130 -0.38 -3.30 3.20
N ASN A 131 0.14 -2.48 2.28
CA ASN A 131 1.33 -1.69 2.53
C ASN A 131 1.13 -0.57 3.55
N GLY A 132 -0.08 0.00 3.66
CA GLY A 132 -0.39 1.06 4.62
C GLY A 132 -0.21 0.58 6.07
N PRO A 133 -0.95 -0.47 6.50
CA PRO A 133 -0.78 -1.04 7.84
C PRO A 133 0.63 -1.55 8.13
N LEU A 134 1.29 -2.22 7.17
CA LEU A 134 2.67 -2.69 7.34
C LEU A 134 3.64 -1.52 7.60
N LEU A 135 3.54 -0.46 6.79
CA LEU A 135 4.32 0.75 6.99
C LEU A 135 4.03 1.39 8.35
N GLY A 136 2.76 1.45 8.75
CA GLY A 136 2.34 2.00 10.03
C GLY A 136 2.89 1.22 11.23
N ILE A 137 2.79 -0.12 11.22
CA ILE A 137 3.32 -0.99 12.28
C ILE A 137 4.83 -0.83 12.39
N PHE A 138 5.55 -0.89 11.26
CA PHE A 138 7.00 -0.80 11.26
C PHE A 138 7.48 0.58 11.74
N THR A 139 6.85 1.64 11.23
CA THR A 139 7.16 3.01 11.65
C THR A 139 6.89 3.20 13.14
N ALA A 140 5.74 2.72 13.64
CA ALA A 140 5.41 2.78 15.06
C ALA A 140 6.43 2.00 15.91
N GLY A 141 6.79 0.77 15.51
CA GLY A 141 7.74 -0.06 16.26
C GLY A 141 9.14 0.55 16.36
N VAL A 142 9.61 1.23 15.31
CA VAL A 142 10.98 1.78 15.26
C VAL A 142 11.06 3.21 15.83
N MET A 143 9.98 3.99 15.74
CA MET A 143 9.96 5.40 16.18
C MET A 143 9.27 5.63 17.53
N LEU A 144 8.37 4.76 17.97
CA LEU A 144 7.52 4.98 19.15
C LEU A 144 7.78 3.89 20.20
N PRO A 145 8.67 4.11 21.19
CA PRO A 145 8.98 3.13 22.23
C PRO A 145 7.80 2.87 23.19
N TRP A 146 6.72 3.63 23.05
CA TRP A 146 5.51 3.50 23.86
C TRP A 146 4.46 2.54 23.27
N VAL A 147 4.68 2.05 22.05
CA VAL A 147 3.71 1.18 21.36
C VAL A 147 3.97 -0.27 21.76
N ASN A 148 2.94 -0.93 22.27
CA ASN A 148 2.99 -2.33 22.69
C ASN A 148 2.67 -3.27 21.53
N SER A 149 3.12 -4.53 21.59
CA SER A 149 2.83 -5.54 20.57
C SER A 149 1.33 -5.75 20.34
N LYS A 150 0.52 -5.77 21.41
CA LYS A 150 -0.94 -5.85 21.31
C LYS A 150 -1.53 -4.64 20.60
N GLY A 151 -1.04 -3.43 20.91
CA GLY A 151 -1.50 -2.19 20.29
C GLY A 151 -1.12 -2.10 18.80
N ALA A 152 0.09 -2.53 18.44
CA ALA A 152 0.52 -2.64 17.05
C ALA A 152 -0.34 -3.63 16.25
N LEU A 153 -0.68 -4.79 16.83
CA LEU A 153 -1.56 -5.77 16.19
C LEU A 153 -2.99 -5.22 15.98
N LEU A 154 -3.59 -4.61 17.02
CA LEU A 154 -4.93 -4.01 16.91
C LEU A 154 -4.94 -2.82 15.93
N GLY A 155 -3.91 -1.97 15.94
CA GLY A 155 -3.77 -0.85 15.01
C GLY A 155 -3.59 -1.31 13.56
N GLY A 156 -2.82 -2.38 13.35
CA GLY A 156 -2.68 -3.02 12.05
C GLY A 156 -3.99 -3.59 11.54
N PHE A 157 -4.67 -4.39 12.35
CA PHE A 157 -5.92 -5.06 11.97
C PHE A 157 -7.06 -4.07 11.71
N SER A 158 -7.25 -3.09 12.60
CA SER A 158 -8.28 -2.04 12.42
C SER A 158 -8.04 -1.23 11.14
N SER A 159 -6.78 -0.84 10.87
CA SER A 159 -6.42 -0.13 9.64
C SER A 159 -6.64 -0.99 8.40
N LEU A 160 -6.29 -2.28 8.43
CA LEU A 160 -6.55 -3.22 7.35
C LEU A 160 -8.05 -3.27 7.00
N VAL A 161 -8.93 -3.36 8.01
CA VAL A 161 -10.39 -3.37 7.81
C VAL A 161 -10.89 -2.06 7.21
N VAL A 162 -10.45 -0.92 7.74
CA VAL A 162 -10.84 0.40 7.21
C VAL A 162 -10.33 0.61 5.79
N MET A 163 -9.10 0.18 5.48
CA MET A 163 -8.52 0.25 4.14
C MET A 163 -9.23 -0.67 3.15
N ALA A 164 -9.55 -1.89 3.56
CA ALA A 164 -10.34 -2.81 2.75
C ALA A 164 -11.73 -2.23 2.45
N TRP A 165 -12.40 -1.67 3.47
CA TRP A 165 -13.68 -0.98 3.30
C TRP A 165 -13.56 0.19 2.32
N MET A 166 -12.60 1.09 2.53
CA MET A 166 -12.38 2.24 1.65
C MET A 166 -12.08 1.82 0.21
N CYS A 167 -11.29 0.77 0.01
CA CYS A 167 -10.97 0.26 -1.31
C CYS A 167 -12.22 -0.28 -2.01
N VAL A 168 -13.01 -1.12 -1.33
CA VAL A 168 -14.28 -1.65 -1.88
C VAL A 168 -15.25 -0.52 -2.21
N SER A 169 -15.41 0.48 -1.33
CA SER A 169 -16.24 1.65 -1.59
C SER A 169 -15.75 2.44 -2.80
N ALA A 170 -14.44 2.70 -2.91
CA ALA A 170 -13.87 3.42 -4.03
C ALA A 170 -14.09 2.68 -5.37
N GLN A 171 -13.93 1.36 -5.38
CA GLN A 171 -14.19 0.55 -6.57
C GLN A 171 -15.69 0.52 -6.93
N ARG A 172 -16.59 0.51 -5.95
CA ARG A 172 -18.04 0.60 -6.19
C ARG A 172 -18.42 1.93 -6.84
N GLU A 173 -17.94 3.05 -6.31
CA GLU A 173 -18.24 4.38 -6.86
C GLU A 173 -17.65 4.60 -8.27
N LEU A 174 -16.55 3.92 -8.60
CA LEU A 174 -15.98 3.93 -9.94
C LEU A 174 -16.84 3.15 -10.94
N VAL A 175 -17.33 1.99 -10.54
CA VAL A 175 -18.18 1.15 -11.40
C VAL A 175 -19.56 1.78 -11.60
N THR A 176 -20.11 2.46 -10.59
CA THR A 176 -21.39 3.18 -10.71
C THR A 176 -21.30 4.50 -11.47
N GLY A 177 -20.09 4.98 -11.79
CA GLY A 177 -19.87 6.21 -12.56
C GLY A 177 -19.97 7.50 -11.75
N ASN A 178 -20.17 7.42 -10.43
CA ASN A 178 -20.23 8.58 -9.54
C ASN A 178 -18.86 9.22 -9.30
N LEU A 179 -17.78 8.47 -9.51
CA LEU A 179 -16.40 8.94 -9.35
C LEU A 179 -15.71 9.09 -10.72
N VAL A 180 -15.80 10.29 -11.31
CA VAL A 180 -15.05 10.64 -12.53
C VAL A 180 -13.84 11.48 -12.16
N TYR A 181 -12.64 10.94 -12.36
CA TYR A 181 -11.42 11.74 -12.26
C TYR A 181 -11.32 12.67 -13.47
N GLN A 182 -11.35 13.97 -13.19
CA GLN A 182 -11.15 15.03 -14.18
C GLN A 182 -9.79 14.83 -14.86
N ARG A 183 -9.80 14.60 -16.18
CA ARG A 183 -8.58 14.55 -16.99
C ARG A 183 -8.08 15.98 -17.22
N LYS A 184 -6.78 16.12 -17.49
CA LYS A 184 -6.20 17.39 -17.93
C LYS A 184 -6.87 17.79 -19.26
N PRO A 185 -7.15 19.08 -19.53
CA PRO A 185 -7.83 19.50 -20.75
C PRO A 185 -7.11 18.99 -22.00
N TYR A 186 -7.90 18.51 -22.96
CA TYR A 186 -7.49 17.95 -24.24
C TYR A 186 -8.38 18.51 -25.35
N SER A 187 -7.92 18.42 -26.58
CA SER A 187 -8.62 18.86 -27.79
C SER A 187 -8.64 17.73 -28.81
N THR A 188 -9.66 17.71 -29.66
CA THR A 188 -9.80 16.79 -30.81
C THR A 188 -9.74 17.54 -32.14
N ILE A 189 -9.47 18.85 -32.10
CA ILE A 189 -9.45 19.74 -33.28
C ILE A 189 -8.33 19.35 -34.26
N GLY A 190 -7.21 18.81 -33.75
CA GLY A 190 -6.04 18.43 -34.54
C GLY A 190 -6.07 17.02 -35.15
N CYS A 191 -7.15 16.25 -35.00
CA CYS A 191 -7.22 14.88 -35.53
C CYS A 191 -7.55 14.85 -37.03
N ASN A 192 -6.70 14.20 -37.83
CA ASN A 192 -6.88 14.02 -39.29
C ASN A 192 -7.46 12.64 -39.68
N TYR A 193 -7.98 11.87 -38.71
CA TYR A 193 -8.62 10.58 -38.92
C TYR A 193 -9.86 10.45 -38.03
N THR A 194 -10.86 9.70 -38.50
CA THR A 194 -12.08 9.39 -37.73
C THR A 194 -12.46 7.92 -37.95
N PHE A 195 -12.57 7.14 -36.87
CA PHE A 195 -13.18 5.81 -36.92
C PHE A 195 -14.70 5.96 -36.71
N ALA A 196 -15.49 5.22 -37.50
CA ALA A 196 -16.90 5.50 -37.79
C ALA A 196 -17.86 5.51 -36.58
N GLY A 197 -18.82 6.45 -36.56
CA GLY A 197 -20.12 6.21 -35.89
C GLY A 197 -20.96 7.37 -35.35
N GLU A 198 -20.41 8.54 -34.99
CA GLU A 198 -21.20 9.61 -34.35
C GLU A 198 -20.75 11.03 -34.78
N PRO A 199 -21.70 11.98 -34.93
CA PRO A 199 -21.41 13.34 -35.36
C PRO A 199 -20.68 14.15 -34.27
N ARG A 200 -19.88 15.13 -34.72
CA ARG A 200 -19.11 16.03 -33.86
C ARG A 200 -20.02 16.87 -32.97
N ASN A 201 -20.24 16.44 -31.73
CA ASN A 201 -20.44 17.41 -30.65
C ASN A 201 -19.05 17.92 -30.26
N PHE A 202 -18.62 19.01 -30.91
CA PHE A 202 -17.55 19.84 -30.38
C PHE A 202 -18.01 20.34 -29.00
N ALA A 203 -17.72 19.59 -27.95
CA ALA A 203 -17.63 20.16 -26.63
C ALA A 203 -16.33 20.98 -26.62
N SER A 204 -16.38 22.19 -27.19
CA SER A 204 -15.59 23.28 -26.63
C SER A 204 -15.77 23.19 -25.13
N LEU A 205 -14.68 23.13 -24.37
CA LEU A 205 -14.73 23.28 -22.92
C LEU A 205 -15.72 24.41 -22.61
N PRO A 206 -16.81 24.17 -21.84
CA PRO A 206 -17.41 25.28 -21.14
C PRO A 206 -16.34 25.71 -20.14
N LEU A 207 -15.62 26.77 -20.50
CA LEU A 207 -14.71 27.49 -19.60
C LEU A 207 -15.46 27.99 -18.34
N ASP A 208 -16.79 27.90 -18.34
CA ASP A 208 -17.71 28.24 -17.25
C ASP A 208 -18.20 27.06 -16.40
N GLY A 209 -17.72 25.83 -16.62
CA GLY A 209 -18.12 24.66 -15.82
C GLY A 209 -17.43 24.53 -14.44
N ALA A 210 -16.65 25.52 -14.02
CA ALA A 210 -15.84 25.44 -12.79
C ALA A 210 -16.65 25.45 -11.48
N PHE A 211 -17.97 25.67 -11.50
CA PHE A 211 -18.80 25.69 -10.29
C PHE A 211 -20.24 25.22 -10.53
N SER A 212 -20.47 24.00 -11.02
CA SER A 212 -21.76 23.32 -10.76
C SER A 212 -21.67 22.54 -9.45
N HIS A 213 -21.89 23.27 -8.34
CA HIS A 213 -22.32 22.70 -7.07
C HIS A 213 -23.73 22.10 -7.25
N GLU A 214 -23.84 20.94 -7.90
CA GLU A 214 -24.99 20.07 -7.63
C GLU A 214 -24.70 19.26 -6.39
N ALA A 215 -25.28 19.72 -5.29
CA ALA A 215 -25.42 19.00 -4.03
C ALA A 215 -26.33 17.77 -4.22
N SER A 216 -25.89 16.80 -5.02
CA SER A 216 -26.45 15.45 -5.02
C SER A 216 -25.52 14.59 -4.17
N SER A 217 -25.84 14.45 -2.88
CA SER A 217 -25.28 13.47 -1.93
C SER A 217 -23.95 12.84 -2.37
N GLY A 218 -22.90 13.66 -2.45
CA GLY A 218 -21.65 13.25 -3.07
C GLY A 218 -20.99 12.14 -2.25
N PRO A 219 -20.30 11.17 -2.88
CA PRO A 219 -19.49 10.21 -2.14
C PRO A 219 -18.55 10.97 -1.19
N PHE A 220 -18.38 10.46 0.04
CA PHE A 220 -17.60 11.12 1.11
C PHE A 220 -16.36 11.84 0.55
N GLN A 221 -16.12 13.08 0.99
CA GLN A 221 -15.02 13.95 0.53
C GLN A 221 -13.64 13.26 0.53
N LEU A 222 -13.44 12.21 1.35
CA LEU A 222 -12.26 11.35 1.35
C LEU A 222 -11.98 10.66 0.00
N TYR A 223 -12.99 10.34 -0.81
CA TYR A 223 -12.79 9.64 -2.09
C TYR A 223 -12.27 10.56 -3.22
N ARG A 224 -12.32 11.89 -3.02
CA ARG A 224 -11.68 12.87 -3.92
C ARG A 224 -10.17 12.97 -3.72
N ILE A 225 -9.63 12.46 -2.61
CA ILE A 225 -8.19 12.40 -2.38
C ILE A 225 -7.56 11.45 -3.40
N SER A 226 -6.42 11.83 -3.97
CA SER A 226 -5.71 10.97 -4.92
C SER A 226 -5.39 9.62 -4.27
N TYR A 227 -5.65 8.53 -5.00
CA TYR A 227 -5.39 7.16 -4.55
C TYR A 227 -3.93 6.92 -4.11
N LEU A 228 -2.99 7.79 -4.52
CA LEU A 228 -1.59 7.80 -4.06
C LEU A 228 -1.44 8.04 -2.55
N TYR A 229 -2.37 8.77 -1.92
CA TYR A 229 -2.33 9.05 -0.49
C TYR A 229 -2.93 7.93 0.37
N PHE A 230 -3.53 6.89 -0.23
CA PHE A 230 -4.18 5.83 0.53
C PHE A 230 -3.19 5.07 1.41
N THR A 231 -1.97 4.82 0.93
CA THR A 231 -0.92 4.17 1.73
C THR A 231 -0.54 5.02 2.94
N LEU A 232 -0.40 6.35 2.77
CA LEU A 232 -0.07 7.26 3.87
C LEU A 232 -1.21 7.30 4.90
N PHE A 233 -2.45 7.40 4.44
CA PHE A 233 -3.61 7.40 5.31
C PHE A 233 -3.72 6.10 6.11
N GLY A 234 -3.53 4.94 5.48
CA GLY A 234 -3.48 3.65 6.16
C GLY A 234 -2.37 3.57 7.22
N ALA A 235 -1.18 4.10 6.92
CA ALA A 235 -0.07 4.14 7.88
C ALA A 235 -0.36 5.06 9.08
N LEU A 236 -0.91 6.26 8.84
CA LEU A 236 -1.30 7.19 9.90
C LEU A 236 -2.39 6.62 10.79
N LEU A 237 -3.40 5.99 10.19
CA LEU A 237 -4.48 5.33 10.92
C LEU A 237 -3.93 4.24 11.84
N THR A 238 -3.03 3.40 11.32
CA THR A 238 -2.36 2.37 12.12
C THR A 238 -1.58 2.96 13.29
N ILE A 239 -0.80 4.02 13.07
CA ILE A 239 0.00 4.67 14.12
C ILE A 239 -0.92 5.26 15.20
N VAL A 240 -1.98 5.97 14.81
CA VAL A 240 -2.92 6.59 15.76
C VAL A 240 -3.63 5.53 16.59
N VAL A 241 -4.18 4.49 15.96
CA VAL A 241 -4.87 3.42 16.70
C VAL A 241 -3.89 2.63 17.57
N ALA A 242 -2.68 2.35 17.09
CA ALA A 242 -1.65 1.67 17.88
C ALA A 242 -1.24 2.48 19.11
N LEU A 243 -1.11 3.80 18.99
CA LEU A 243 -0.83 4.69 20.11
C LEU A 243 -1.99 4.74 21.11
N VAL A 244 -3.23 4.95 20.63
CA VAL A 244 -4.42 5.03 21.49
C VAL A 244 -4.62 3.73 22.25
N THR A 245 -4.54 2.59 21.57
CA THR A 245 -4.69 1.27 22.20
C THR A 245 -3.56 1.00 23.19
N SER A 246 -2.32 1.37 22.88
CA SER A 246 -1.19 1.19 23.81
C SER A 246 -1.33 2.09 25.06
N LEU A 247 -1.84 3.31 24.91
CA LEU A 247 -2.11 4.22 26.02
C LEU A 247 -3.26 3.72 26.91
N LEU A 248 -4.33 3.20 26.31
CA LEU A 248 -5.48 2.64 27.03
C LEU A 248 -5.12 1.37 27.79
N LEU A 249 -4.32 0.49 27.19
CA LEU A 249 -3.93 -0.77 27.82
C LEU A 249 -2.89 -0.57 28.93
N ARG A 250 -2.17 0.57 28.97
CA ARG A 250 -1.22 0.98 30.03
C ARG A 250 -0.24 -0.12 30.50
N GLU A 251 0.09 -1.07 29.62
CA GLU A 251 1.04 -2.16 29.85
C GLU A 251 2.40 -1.85 29.19
N THR A 252 2.85 -0.59 29.18
CA THR A 252 4.07 -0.21 28.46
C THR A 252 5.30 -0.36 29.36
N ASP A 253 5.94 -1.53 29.30
CA ASP A 253 7.24 -1.73 29.93
C ASP A 253 8.36 -1.23 29.02
N LEU A 254 8.79 0.01 29.26
CA LEU A 254 9.88 0.66 28.52
C LEU A 254 11.25 0.05 28.80
N ASP A 255 11.41 -0.72 29.88
CA ASP A 255 12.69 -1.32 30.25
C ASP A 255 12.91 -2.67 29.56
N ALA A 256 11.83 -3.35 29.15
CA ALA A 256 11.88 -4.56 28.33
C ALA A 256 12.23 -4.31 26.84
N VAL A 257 12.15 -3.07 26.36
CA VAL A 257 12.42 -2.74 24.94
C VAL A 257 13.93 -2.74 24.66
N ASP A 258 14.37 -3.53 23.66
CA ASP A 258 15.75 -3.51 23.20
C ASP A 258 16.03 -2.22 22.39
N ALA A 259 16.91 -1.38 22.93
CA ALA A 259 17.26 -0.09 22.37
C ALA A 259 17.94 -0.19 20.99
N ARG A 260 18.45 -1.38 20.59
CA ARG A 260 19.05 -1.63 19.27
C ARG A 260 18.03 -1.64 18.13
N LEU A 261 16.75 -1.89 18.42
CA LEU A 261 15.65 -1.92 17.45
C LEU A 261 15.09 -0.52 17.13
N LEU A 262 15.47 0.50 17.92
CA LEU A 262 14.94 1.85 17.83
C LEU A 262 15.81 2.76 16.96
N THR A 263 15.19 3.79 16.35
CA THR A 263 15.94 4.86 15.67
C THR A 263 16.99 5.51 16.58
N PRO A 264 18.12 6.01 16.03
CA PRO A 264 19.22 6.57 16.84
C PRO A 264 18.79 7.74 17.73
N PHE A 265 17.77 8.52 17.31
CA PHE A 265 17.24 9.62 18.11
C PHE A 265 16.47 9.12 19.34
N VAL A 266 15.56 8.16 19.14
CA VAL A 266 14.76 7.55 20.20
C VAL A 266 15.63 6.74 21.15
N ARG A 267 16.62 6.01 20.61
CA ARG A 267 17.62 5.29 21.39
C ARG A 267 18.37 6.21 22.36
N ARG A 268 18.91 7.34 21.87
CA ARG A 268 19.60 8.33 22.71
C ARG A 268 18.69 8.88 23.81
N TRP A 269 17.42 9.10 23.51
CA TRP A 269 16.45 9.58 24.49
C TRP A 269 16.16 8.51 25.56
N LEU A 270 15.96 7.25 25.16
CA LEU A 270 15.69 6.13 26.06
C LEU A 270 16.89 5.83 26.96
N GLU A 271 18.11 5.81 26.41
CA GLU A 271 19.35 5.61 27.17
C GLU A 271 19.57 6.73 28.20
N ARG A 272 19.35 8.00 27.83
CA ARG A 272 19.40 9.13 28.78
C ARG A 272 18.38 9.00 29.89
N ARG A 273 17.17 8.52 29.57
CA ARG A 273 16.10 8.32 30.54
C ARG A 273 16.45 7.20 31.53
N ARG A 274 16.95 6.05 31.04
CA ARG A 274 17.43 4.94 31.87
C ARG A 274 18.58 5.38 32.78
N HIS A 275 19.54 6.15 32.26
CA HIS A 275 20.66 6.68 33.05
C HIS A 275 20.22 7.68 34.12
N LYS A 276 19.19 8.50 33.87
CA LYS A 276 18.60 9.36 34.91
C LYS A 276 17.89 8.55 35.98
N GLN A 277 17.22 7.47 35.60
CA GLN A 277 16.45 6.63 36.51
C GLN A 277 17.34 5.78 37.42
N SER A 278 18.48 5.28 36.92
CA SER A 278 19.48 4.56 37.73
C SER A 278 20.21 5.46 38.75
N GLN A 279 20.21 6.78 38.56
CA GLN A 279 20.79 7.74 39.51
C GLN A 279 19.82 8.18 40.62
N ILE A 280 18.54 7.79 40.56
CA ILE A 280 17.57 8.07 41.64
C ILE A 280 17.66 6.92 42.65
N PRO A 281 18.07 7.16 43.91
CA PRO A 281 18.10 6.10 44.92
C PRO A 281 16.68 5.59 45.16
N SER A 282 16.49 4.26 45.08
CA SER A 282 15.26 3.63 45.54
C SER A 282 15.06 3.98 47.01
N ARG A 283 14.04 4.78 47.34
CA ARG A 283 13.53 4.85 48.72
C ARG A 283 12.93 3.49 49.06
N THR A 284 13.73 2.60 49.64
CA THR A 284 13.23 1.47 50.42
C THR A 284 12.40 2.03 51.58
N PRO A 285 11.17 1.54 51.85
CA PRO A 285 10.55 1.71 53.15
C PRO A 285 11.14 0.67 54.11
N ASP A 286 12.45 0.74 54.38
CA ASP A 286 13.05 -0.03 55.46
C ASP A 286 12.92 0.78 56.75
N GLY A 287 11.87 0.49 57.52
CA GLY A 287 11.67 1.18 58.79
C GLY A 287 10.37 0.91 59.54
N LEU A 288 9.77 -0.28 59.46
CA LEU A 288 8.72 -0.65 60.43
C LEU A 288 8.58 -2.18 60.59
N GLY A 289 9.65 -2.86 60.99
CA GLY A 289 9.63 -4.32 61.19
C GLY A 289 10.54 -4.87 62.29
N LEU A 290 11.13 -4.00 63.13
CA LEU A 290 12.10 -4.39 64.15
C LEU A 290 11.77 -3.77 65.51
N LYS A 291 10.52 -3.94 65.98
CA LYS A 291 10.14 -3.71 67.39
C LYS A 291 9.01 -4.66 67.82
N HIS A 292 9.18 -5.98 67.70
CA HIS A 292 8.29 -6.92 68.40
C HIS A 292 8.85 -8.32 68.69
N LYS A 293 10.17 -8.50 68.78
CA LYS A 293 10.75 -9.82 69.07
C LYS A 293 11.93 -9.86 70.06
N ALA A 294 11.99 -8.90 70.99
CA ALA A 294 13.05 -8.87 72.01
C ALA A 294 12.55 -8.53 73.43
N THR A 295 11.28 -8.81 73.75
CA THR A 295 10.76 -8.59 75.11
C THR A 295 9.68 -9.61 75.47
N GLN A 296 10.03 -10.90 75.49
CA GLN A 296 9.32 -11.95 76.23
C GLN A 296 10.10 -13.26 76.10
N GLU A 297 11.03 -13.48 77.03
CA GLU A 297 11.40 -14.79 77.62
C GLU A 297 12.68 -14.62 78.45
N THR A 298 12.50 -13.98 79.61
CA THR A 298 13.41 -14.09 80.76
C THR A 298 12.59 -13.67 81.99
N ALA A 299 11.83 -14.62 82.54
CA ALA A 299 11.32 -14.70 83.91
C ALA A 299 10.04 -15.56 83.96
N THR A 300 10.20 -16.86 84.18
CA THR A 300 9.60 -17.68 85.25
C THR A 300 9.97 -19.14 85.02
#